data_AF-A0A2V8J1M7-F1
#
_entry.id   AF-A0A2V8J1M7-F1
#
_cell.length_a   1.000
_cell.length_b   1.000
_cell.length_c   1.000
_cell.angle_alpha   90.00
_cell.angle_beta   90.00
_cell.angle_gamma   90.00
#
_symmetry.space_group_name_H-M   'P 1'
#
loop_
_entity.id
_entity.type
_entity.pdbx_description
1 polymer ?
#
loop_
_entity_poly.entity_id
_entity_poly.type
_entity_poly.pdbx_seq_one_letter_code
_entity_poly.pdbx_strand_id
1 'polypeptide(L)'
;MLDEHLVRLLNARAACALEIGRIKREERMDIYQPTREAEVLANVNRLNTGPLGPQAIQRLFERIIDEARHLERVAEEEYRESEAAGSLPPKGGSHEND
;
A
#
# COMPACT_ATOMS: atom_id res chain seq x y z
N MET A 1 -7.71 19.98 -15.39
CA MET A 1 -9.13 19.77 -14.98
C MET A 1 -9.19 19.26 -13.54
N LEU A 2 -10.35 19.30 -12.86
CA LEU A 2 -10.47 18.81 -11.46
C LEU A 2 -10.11 17.32 -11.32
N ASP A 3 -10.42 16.51 -12.34
CA ASP A 3 -10.11 15.08 -12.34
C ASP A 3 -8.60 14.81 -12.25
N GLU A 4 -7.77 15.62 -12.93
CA GLU A 4 -6.32 15.51 -12.83
C GLU A 4 -5.83 15.79 -11.39
N HIS A 5 -6.50 16.69 -10.67
CA HIS A 5 -6.13 16.99 -9.29
C HIS A 5 -6.48 15.81 -8.38
N LEU A 6 -7.64 15.18 -8.61
CA LEU A 6 -8.04 13.97 -7.90
C LEU A 6 -7.06 12.83 -8.17
N VAL A 7 -6.71 12.57 -9.43
CA VAL A 7 -5.74 11.53 -9.80
C VAL A 7 -4.38 11.78 -9.15
N ARG A 8 -3.89 13.03 -9.13
CA ARG A 8 -2.62 13.35 -8.44
C ARG A 8 -2.68 13.08 -6.95
N LEU A 9 -3.77 13.44 -6.27
CA LEU A 9 -3.92 13.18 -4.84
C LEU A 9 -4.05 11.69 -4.53
N LEU A 10 -4.76 10.94 -5.37
CA LEU A 10 -4.85 9.48 -5.25
C LEU A 10 -3.51 8.80 -5.47
N ASN A 11 -2.72 9.24 -6.46
CA ASN A 11 -1.37 8.73 -6.70
C ASN A 11 -0.43 9.05 -5.54
N ALA A 12 -0.52 10.25 -4.95
CA ALA A 12 0.26 10.59 -3.77
C ALA A 12 -0.09 9.67 -2.58
N ARG A 13 -1.38 9.39 -2.39
CA ARG A 13 -1.83 8.45 -1.36
C ARG A 13 -1.37 7.00 -1.64
N ALA A 14 -1.39 6.58 -2.89
CA ALA A 14 -0.89 5.27 -3.32
C ALA A 14 0.62 5.11 -3.03
N ALA A 15 1.41 6.16 -3.29
CA ALA A 15 2.83 6.17 -2.95
C ALA A 15 3.06 6.04 -1.42
N CYS A 16 2.24 6.70 -0.61
CA CYS A 16 2.28 6.49 0.85
C CYS A 16 1.95 5.04 1.24
N ALA A 17 0.98 4.40 0.57
CA ALA A 17 0.61 3.02 0.86
C ALA A 17 1.76 2.04 0.58
N LEU A 18 2.48 2.21 -0.54
CA LEU A 18 3.66 1.40 -0.86
C LEU A 18 4.74 1.50 0.25
N GLU A 19 5.03 2.72 0.70
CA GLU A 19 6.01 2.94 1.78
C GLU A 19 5.53 2.39 3.12
N ILE A 20 4.24 2.52 3.43
CA ILE A 20 3.64 1.91 4.63
C ILE A 20 3.76 0.38 4.59
N GLY A 21 3.54 -0.25 3.43
CA GLY A 21 3.71 -1.70 3.26
C GLY A 21 5.14 -2.14 3.57
N ARG A 22 6.13 -1.38 3.08
CA ARG A 22 7.56 -1.60 3.39
C ARG A 22 7.84 -1.54 4.90
N ILE A 23 7.34 -0.50 5.57
CA ILE A 23 7.52 -0.30 7.02
C ILE A 23 6.82 -1.40 7.82
N LYS A 24 5.56 -1.70 7.51
CA LYS A 24 4.79 -2.74 8.21
C LYS A 24 5.49 -4.08 8.16
N ARG A 25 6.05 -4.46 7.01
CA ARG A 25 6.84 -5.68 6.89
C ARG A 25 8.07 -5.67 7.79
N GLU A 26 8.86 -4.59 7.77
CA GLU A 26 10.06 -4.44 8.61
C GLU A 26 9.73 -4.59 10.10
N GLU A 27 8.58 -4.06 10.51
CA GLU A 27 8.05 -4.14 11.87
C GLU A 27 7.22 -5.41 12.15
N ARG A 28 7.09 -6.32 11.18
CA ARG A 28 6.23 -7.53 11.24
C ARG A 28 4.78 -7.23 11.66
N MET A 29 4.24 -6.13 11.17
CA MET A 29 2.88 -5.67 11.39
C MET A 29 1.93 -6.18 10.31
N ASP A 30 0.70 -6.50 10.69
CA ASP A 30 -0.35 -6.87 9.75
C ASP A 30 -0.71 -5.69 8.82
N ILE A 31 -0.94 -6.01 7.53
CA ILE A 31 -1.44 -5.04 6.56
C ILE A 31 -2.85 -4.57 6.95
N TYR A 32 -3.73 -5.51 7.30
CA TYR A 32 -5.09 -5.21 7.73
C TYR A 32 -5.11 -4.68 9.17
N GLN A 33 -5.54 -3.44 9.35
CA GLN A 33 -5.54 -2.76 10.65
C GLN A 33 -6.89 -2.07 10.86
N PRO A 34 -7.94 -2.79 11.31
CA PRO A 34 -9.32 -2.28 11.35
C PRO A 34 -9.47 -1.00 12.16
N THR A 35 -8.77 -0.88 13.29
CA THR A 35 -8.78 0.33 14.12
C THR A 35 -8.24 1.53 13.34
N ARG A 36 -7.14 1.34 12.59
CA ARG A 36 -6.54 2.41 11.79
C ARG A 36 -7.45 2.83 10.62
N GLU A 37 -8.10 1.87 9.97
CA GLU A 37 -9.06 2.14 8.90
C GLU A 37 -10.28 2.92 9.42
N ALA A 38 -10.80 2.54 10.59
CA ALA A 38 -11.88 3.25 11.26
C ALA A 38 -11.50 4.70 11.61
N GLU A 39 -10.27 4.95 12.05
CA GLU A 39 -9.76 6.31 12.29
C GLU A 39 -9.72 7.15 11.01
N VAL A 40 -9.29 6.56 9.89
CA VAL A 40 -9.29 7.24 8.59
C VAL A 40 -10.71 7.63 8.19
N LEU A 41 -11.66 6.69 8.30
CA LEU A 41 -13.07 6.92 7.97
C LEU A 41 -13.72 7.97 8.89
N ALA A 42 -13.41 7.94 10.19
CA ALA A 42 -13.88 8.95 11.14
C ALA A 42 -13.32 10.35 10.79
N ASN A 43 -12.04 10.43 10.45
CA ASN A 43 -11.40 11.69 10.10
C ASN A 43 -11.98 12.31 8.83
N VAL A 44 -12.20 11.52 7.77
CA VAL A 44 -12.73 12.05 6.50
C VAL A 44 -14.19 12.49 6.63
N ASN A 45 -14.98 11.78 7.43
CA ASN A 45 -16.34 12.19 7.76
C ASN A 45 -16.36 13.51 8.54
N ARG A 46 -15.45 13.69 9.50
CA ARG A 46 -15.30 14.95 10.25
C ARG A 46 -14.90 16.13 9.35
N LEU A 47 -14.08 15.88 8.34
CA LEU A 47 -13.63 16.90 7.38
C LEU A 47 -14.67 17.21 6.28
N ASN A 48 -15.71 16.38 6.14
CA ASN A 48 -16.70 16.55 5.09
C ASN A 48 -17.66 17.72 5.40
N THR A 49 -17.43 18.85 4.74
CA THR A 49 -18.34 20.01 4.73
C THR A 49 -18.96 20.24 3.35
N GLY A 50 -18.83 19.25 2.45
CA GLY A 50 -19.24 19.36 1.06
C GLY A 50 -20.67 18.87 0.79
N PRO A 51 -21.14 19.00 -0.46
CA PRO A 51 -22.48 18.57 -0.85
C PRO A 51 -22.64 17.03 -0.90
N LEU A 52 -21.54 16.27 -0.83
CA LEU A 52 -21.58 14.82 -0.72
C LEU A 52 -21.97 14.43 0.71
N GLY A 53 -23.04 13.65 0.85
CA GLY A 53 -23.45 13.13 2.16
C GLY A 53 -22.37 12.24 2.81
N PRO A 54 -22.36 12.11 4.15
CA PRO A 54 -21.35 11.31 4.86
C PRO A 54 -21.20 9.88 4.35
N GLN A 55 -22.31 9.22 4.00
CA GLN A 55 -22.30 7.85 3.48
C GLN A 55 -21.63 7.76 2.10
N ALA A 56 -21.71 8.81 1.28
CA ALA A 56 -21.03 8.84 -0.01
C ALA A 56 -19.52 8.98 0.17
N ILE A 57 -19.08 9.87 1.08
CA ILE A 57 -17.66 10.01 1.44
C ILE A 57 -17.11 8.70 2.01
N GLN A 58 -17.85 8.06 2.91
CA GLN A 58 -17.45 6.78 3.48
C GLN A 58 -17.20 5.72 2.39
N ARG A 59 -18.17 5.49 1.48
CA ARG A 59 -18.00 4.49 0.40
C ARG A 59 -16.80 4.77 -0.49
N LEU A 60 -16.54 6.03 -0.81
CA LEU A 60 -15.38 6.43 -1.61
C LEU A 60 -14.08 6.11 -0.87
N PHE A 61 -14.00 6.46 0.41
CA PHE A 61 -12.79 6.20 1.20
C PHE A 61 -12.57 4.73 1.53
N GLU A 62 -13.63 3.93 1.69
CA GLU A 62 -13.52 2.47 1.78
C GLU A 62 -12.83 1.91 0.54
N ARG A 63 -13.23 2.33 -0.67
CA ARG A 63 -12.57 1.87 -1.90
C ARG A 63 -11.12 2.32 -2.00
N ILE A 64 -10.81 3.53 -1.53
CA ILE A 64 -9.43 4.04 -1.49
C ILE A 64 -8.59 3.24 -0.49
N ILE A 65 -9.15 2.85 0.66
CA ILE A 65 -8.47 2.01 1.66
C ILE A 65 -8.24 0.60 1.09
N ASP A 66 -9.21 0.04 0.38
CA ASP A 66 -9.08 -1.26 -0.29
C ASP A 66 -7.89 -1.27 -1.25
N GLU A 67 -7.76 -0.24 -2.07
CA GLU A 67 -6.67 -0.11 -3.03
C GLU A 67 -5.32 0.12 -2.34
N ALA A 68 -5.28 0.92 -1.27
CA ALA A 68 -4.07 1.10 -0.47
C ALA A 68 -3.58 -0.24 0.12
N ARG A 69 -4.49 -1.04 0.68
CA ARG A 69 -4.15 -2.38 1.19
C ARG A 69 -3.67 -3.32 0.10
N HIS A 70 -4.21 -3.20 -1.10
CA HIS A 70 -3.73 -3.99 -2.24
C HIS A 70 -2.30 -3.63 -2.59
N LEU A 71 -1.97 -2.35 -2.68
CA LEU A 71 -0.60 -1.88 -2.94
C LEU A 71 0.37 -2.27 -1.83
N GLU A 72 -0.05 -2.22 -0.56
CA GLU A 72 0.75 -2.72 0.56
C GLU A 72 1.12 -4.21 0.40
N ARG A 73 0.17 -5.04 -0.07
CA ARG A 73 0.43 -6.47 -0.35
C ARG A 73 1.38 -6.67 -1.53
N VAL A 74 1.20 -5.90 -2.60
CA VAL A 74 2.10 -5.97 -3.77
C VAL A 74 3.54 -5.63 -3.36
N ALA A 75 3.73 -4.58 -2.55
CA ALA A 75 5.06 -4.21 -2.03
C ALA A 75 5.68 -5.29 -1.12
N GLU A 76 4.86 -6.03 -0.37
CA GLU A 76 5.30 -7.17 0.42
C GLU A 76 5.73 -8.36 -0.46
N GLU A 77 4.94 -8.67 -1.50
CA GLU A 77 5.18 -9.76 -2.45
C GLU A 77 6.45 -9.53 -3.28
N GLU A 78 6.62 -8.34 -3.88
CA GLU A 78 7.82 -7.98 -4.65
C GLU A 78 9.10 -8.12 -3.82
N TYR A 79 9.05 -7.73 -2.55
CA TYR A 79 10.17 -7.89 -1.64
C TYR A 79 10.49 -9.36 -1.37
N ARG A 80 9.48 -10.18 -1.07
CA ARG A 80 9.67 -11.63 -0.87
C ARG A 80 10.28 -12.31 -2.08
N GLU A 81 9.88 -11.93 -3.28
CA GLU A 81 10.46 -12.44 -4.52
C GLU A 81 11.93 -12.03 -4.68
N SER A 82 12.26 -10.78 -4.34
CA SER A 82 13.64 -10.29 -4.37
C SER A 82 14.55 -11.00 -3.34
N GLU A 83 14.06 -11.30 -2.13
CA GLU A 83 14.80 -12.07 -1.13
C GLU A 83 15.03 -13.51 -1.59
N ALA A 84 14.01 -14.15 -2.17
CA ALA A 84 14.12 -15.49 -2.71
C ALA A 84 15.14 -15.56 -3.88
N ALA A 85 15.14 -14.55 -4.76
CA ALA A 85 16.09 -14.45 -5.87
C ALA A 85 17.52 -14.13 -5.40
N GLY A 86 17.68 -13.31 -4.36
CA GLY A 86 18.97 -12.99 -3.75
C GLY A 86 19.60 -14.12 -2.94
N SER A 87 18.79 -15.10 -2.50
CA SER A 87 19.24 -16.26 -1.72
C SER A 87 19.74 -17.45 -2.57
N LEU A 88 19.77 -17.34 -3.90
CA LEU A 88 20.32 -18.39 -4.78
C LEU A 88 21.85 -18.52 -4.54
N PRO A 89 22.37 -19.71 -4.21
CA PRO A 89 23.81 -19.89 -4.04
C PRO A 89 24.53 -19.57 -5.37
N PRO A 90 25.74 -18.97 -5.33
CA PRO A 90 26.50 -18.72 -6.55
C PRO A 90 26.69 -20.06 -7.28
N LYS A 91 26.33 -20.12 -8.57
CA LYS A 91 26.63 -21.29 -9.40
C LYS A 91 28.14 -21.46 -9.38
N GLY A 92 28.62 -22.46 -8.63
CA GLY A 92 30.03 -22.79 -8.54
C GLY A 92 30.58 -22.97 -9.95
N GLY A 93 31.58 -22.16 -10.29
CA GLY A 93 32.34 -22.31 -11.52
C GLY A 93 33.02 -23.68 -11.49
N SER A 94 32.69 -24.53 -12.44
CA SER A 94 33.53 -25.67 -12.78
C SER A 94 34.82 -25.13 -13.38
N HIS A 95 35.82 -24.89 -12.52
CA HIS A 95 37.20 -24.96 -12.95
C HIS A 95 37.50 -26.41 -13.29
N GLU A 96 37.29 -26.77 -14.55
CA GLU A 96 38.09 -27.81 -15.18
C GLU A 96 39.51 -27.25 -15.34
N ASN A 97 40.41 -27.71 -14.48
CA ASN A 97 41.85 -27.71 -14.75
C ASN A 97 42.36 -29.13 -14.48
N ASP A 98 43.07 -29.63 -15.49
CA ASP A 98 43.85 -30.88 -15.63
C ASP A 98 43.11 -32.21 -15.84
#